data_AF-A0A5C8NGL0-F1
#
_entry.id   AF-A0A5C8NGL0-F1
#
_cell.length_a   1.000
_cell.length_b   1.000
_cell.length_c   1.000
_cell.angle_alpha   90.00
_cell.angle_beta   90.00
_cell.angle_gamma   90.00
#
_symmetry.space_group_name_H-M   'P 1'
#
loop_
_entity.id
_entity.type
_entity.pdbx_description
1 polymer ?
#
loop_
_entity_poly.entity_id
_entity_poly.type
_entity_poly.pdbx_seq_one_letter_code
_entity_poly.pdbx_strand_id
1 'polypeptide(L)'
;MLIVKYRLSSGESGEDVVVGDDKWSFGRGGGDDVPTVSVDDRRISRTALVIRDSGPGPVVFRGQRGEQARVGLISNDGSTAWLEEGTAGHFTNEARRVEFYLGDEKVLTLEVDFAERGSVVERQQRPGGGAGPQAADVAAQSEA
;
A
#
# COMPACT_ATOMS: atom_id res chain seq x y z
N MET A 1 -6.37 -3.90 -5.39
CA MET A 1 -6.62 -4.55 -4.12
C MET A 1 -5.34 -5.18 -3.66
N LEU A 2 -4.94 -4.77 -2.47
CA LEU A 2 -3.81 -5.26 -1.72
C LEU A 2 -4.35 -5.94 -0.47
N ILE A 3 -3.84 -7.12 -0.14
CA ILE A 3 -4.09 -7.75 1.16
C ILE A 3 -2.82 -7.58 1.98
N VAL A 4 -2.94 -6.92 3.12
CA VAL A 4 -1.83 -6.61 4.03
C VAL A 4 -1.98 -7.45 5.28
N LYS A 5 -1.12 -8.45 5.43
CA LYS A 5 -1.06 -9.28 6.63
C LYS A 5 0.04 -8.73 7.53
N TYR A 6 -0.28 -8.41 8.77
CA TYR A 6 0.68 -7.83 9.69
C TYR A 6 0.81 -8.63 10.99
N ARG A 7 1.98 -8.51 11.62
CA ARG A 7 2.27 -9.02 12.97
C ARG A 7 3.16 -8.02 13.70
N LEU A 8 2.75 -7.60 14.88
CA LEU A 8 3.49 -6.73 15.78
C LEU A 8 4.35 -7.54 16.75
N SER A 9 5.39 -6.91 17.33
CA SER A 9 6.21 -7.50 18.40
C SER A 9 5.39 -7.82 19.65
N SER A 10 4.27 -7.13 19.88
CA SER A 10 3.32 -7.40 20.96
C SER A 10 2.57 -8.74 20.80
N GLY A 11 2.65 -9.36 19.62
CA GLY A 11 1.91 -10.57 19.26
C GLY A 11 0.57 -10.29 18.57
N GLU A 12 0.12 -9.03 18.51
CA GLU A 12 -1.04 -8.64 17.70
C GLU A 12 -0.78 -8.93 16.22
N SER A 13 -1.78 -9.50 15.54
CA SER A 13 -1.72 -9.73 14.11
C SER A 13 -3.10 -9.56 13.49
N GLY A 14 -3.12 -9.25 12.20
CA GLY A 14 -4.35 -9.01 11.48
C GLY A 14 -4.12 -9.03 9.98
N GLU A 15 -5.23 -8.88 9.27
CA GLU A 15 -5.28 -8.77 7.83
C GLU A 15 -6.16 -7.58 7.46
N ASP A 16 -5.61 -6.69 6.65
CA ASP A 16 -6.31 -5.51 6.13
C ASP A 16 -6.40 -5.59 4.60
N VAL A 17 -7.49 -5.06 4.05
CA VAL A 17 -7.68 -4.94 2.60
C VAL A 17 -7.55 -3.47 2.21
N VAL A 18 -6.67 -3.17 1.26
CA VAL A 18 -6.48 -1.83 0.68
C VAL A 18 -7.00 -1.84 -0.75
N VAL A 19 -7.86 -0.87 -1.12
CA VAL A 19 -8.53 -0.85 -2.42
C VAL A 19 -8.33 0.50 -3.13
N GLY A 20 -7.87 0.46 -4.37
CA GLY A 20 -7.84 1.64 -5.23
C GLY A 20 -6.79 2.66 -4.77
N ASP A 21 -7.24 3.87 -4.44
CA ASP A 21 -6.38 4.97 -3.97
C ASP A 21 -6.18 4.98 -2.45
N ASP A 22 -6.75 3.99 -1.75
CA ASP A 22 -6.56 3.82 -0.32
C ASP A 22 -5.10 3.51 0.04
N LYS A 23 -4.78 3.75 1.31
CA LYS A 23 -3.47 3.46 1.86
C LYS A 23 -3.59 2.73 3.20
N TRP A 24 -2.67 1.81 3.41
CA TRP A 24 -2.42 1.22 4.71
C TRP A 24 -1.31 2.00 5.41
N SER A 25 -1.45 2.25 6.71
CA SER A 25 -0.41 2.93 7.47
C SER A 25 -0.06 2.27 8.79
N PHE A 26 1.18 2.45 9.23
CA PHE A 26 1.65 2.06 10.55
C PHE A 26 2.29 3.26 11.24
N GLY A 27 2.07 3.40 12.55
CA GLY A 27 2.72 4.44 13.34
C GLY A 27 2.18 4.64 14.74
N ARG A 28 2.59 5.73 15.37
CA ARG A 28 2.21 6.07 16.76
C ARG A 28 0.90 6.83 16.83
N GLY A 29 -0.14 6.13 17.27
CA GLY A 29 -1.51 6.65 17.38
C GLY A 29 -2.23 6.65 16.03
N GLY A 30 -3.51 6.29 16.07
CA GLY A 30 -4.38 6.16 14.89
C GLY A 30 -4.26 7.36 13.97
N GLY A 31 -3.80 7.12 12.74
CA GLY A 31 -4.00 8.07 11.67
C GLY A 31 -5.50 8.21 11.37
N ASP A 32 -5.91 9.33 10.80
CA ASP A 32 -7.25 9.52 10.23
C ASP A 32 -7.52 8.57 9.04
N ASP A 33 -6.48 7.87 8.60
CA ASP A 33 -6.49 6.96 7.47
C ASP A 33 -6.85 5.54 7.94
N VAL A 34 -7.76 4.89 7.22
CA VAL A 34 -8.11 3.47 7.43
C VAL A 34 -7.79 2.73 6.13
N PRO A 35 -7.12 1.57 6.17
CA PRO A 35 -6.66 0.82 7.36
C PRO A 35 -5.35 1.35 7.99
N THR A 36 -5.27 1.36 9.33
CA THR A 36 -4.07 1.77 10.08
C THR A 36 -3.81 0.89 11.29
N VAL A 37 -2.57 0.46 11.46
CA VAL A 37 -2.09 -0.23 12.65
C VAL A 37 -1.31 0.74 13.54
N SER A 38 -1.75 0.87 14.79
CA SER A 38 -1.20 1.84 15.73
C SER A 38 -0.51 1.18 16.91
N VAL A 39 0.63 1.74 17.31
CA VAL A 39 1.37 1.32 18.50
C VAL A 39 1.55 2.49 19.46
N ASP A 40 1.55 2.20 20.76
CA ASP A 40 1.88 3.20 21.78
C ASP A 40 3.39 3.17 22.10
N ASP A 41 4.21 3.50 21.08
CA ASP A 41 5.65 3.65 21.24
C ASP A 41 6.10 5.05 20.82
N ARG A 42 6.71 5.79 21.76
CA ARG A 42 7.13 7.18 21.54
C ARG A 42 8.28 7.33 20.55
N ARG A 43 9.07 6.28 20.35
CA ARG A 43 10.14 6.19 19.33
C ARG A 43 9.54 6.20 17.92
N ILE A 44 8.28 5.79 17.79
CA ILE A 44 7.62 5.66 16.51
C ILE A 44 6.97 6.99 16.09
N SER A 45 7.18 7.38 14.82
CA SER A 45 6.46 8.50 14.21
C SER A 45 4.98 8.19 14.02
N ARG A 46 4.11 9.21 14.03
CA ARG A 46 2.65 9.02 13.86
C ARG A 46 2.28 8.25 12.58
N THR A 47 3.04 8.46 11.51
CA THR A 47 2.87 7.76 10.24
C THR A 47 4.25 7.29 9.79
N ALA A 48 4.71 6.21 10.40
CA ALA A 48 6.03 5.62 10.23
C ALA A 48 6.21 4.97 8.84
N LEU A 49 5.20 4.20 8.43
CA LEU A 49 5.22 3.42 7.20
C LEU A 49 3.89 3.60 6.49
N VAL A 50 3.92 3.74 5.17
CA VAL A 50 2.72 3.86 4.33
C VAL A 50 2.84 2.91 3.16
N ILE A 51 1.77 2.18 2.86
CA ILE A 51 1.63 1.33 1.69
C ILE A 51 0.42 1.80 0.90
N ARG A 52 0.56 1.95 -0.42
CA ARG A 52 -0.53 2.40 -1.30
C ARG A 52 -0.89 1.33 -2.32
N ASP A 53 -2.17 1.27 -2.70
CA ASP A 53 -2.68 0.34 -3.72
C ASP A 53 -2.65 0.93 -5.16
N SER A 54 -1.68 1.80 -5.46
CA SER A 54 -1.53 2.51 -6.75
C SER A 54 -0.89 1.65 -7.87
N GLY A 55 -1.21 0.35 -7.95
CA GLY A 55 -0.51 -0.64 -8.80
C GLY A 55 0.35 -1.60 -7.96
N PRO A 56 1.47 -2.18 -8.47
CA PRO A 56 2.48 -2.82 -7.62
C PRO A 56 3.10 -1.74 -6.73
N GLY A 57 2.33 -1.33 -5.73
CA GLY A 57 2.42 -0.01 -5.13
C GLY A 57 3.68 0.14 -4.27
N PRO A 58 4.13 1.38 -4.06
CA PRO A 58 5.30 1.63 -3.25
C PRO A 58 4.99 1.43 -1.77
N VAL A 59 5.89 0.76 -1.07
CA VAL A 59 6.06 0.91 0.38
C VAL A 59 6.93 2.14 0.60
N VAL A 60 6.45 3.09 1.40
CA VAL A 60 7.15 4.34 1.67
C VAL A 60 7.47 4.42 3.15
N PHE A 61 8.76 4.46 3.47
CA PHE A 61 9.23 4.74 4.81
C PHE A 61 9.25 6.26 5.01
N ARG A 62 8.36 6.76 5.88
CA ARG A 62 8.13 8.21 6.06
C ARG A 62 8.99 8.82 7.17
N GLY A 63 9.75 8.00 7.90
CA GLY A 63 10.67 8.44 8.94
C GLY A 63 10.22 8.14 10.35
N GLN A 64 11.07 8.47 11.32
CA GLN A 64 10.94 8.08 12.73
C GLN A 64 11.27 9.20 13.69
N ARG A 65 10.92 9.01 14.96
CA ARG A 65 11.31 9.90 16.04
C ARG A 65 12.53 9.34 16.77
N GLY A 66 13.68 9.95 16.54
CA GLY A 66 14.95 9.56 17.15
C GLY A 66 15.80 8.71 16.20
N GLU A 67 16.77 7.99 16.74
CA GLU A 67 17.72 7.20 15.96
C GLU A 67 17.41 5.69 16.04
N GLN A 68 17.80 4.97 14.99
CA GLN A 68 17.87 3.48 14.87
C GLN A 68 16.69 2.73 14.25
N ALA A 69 15.79 3.37 13.53
CA ALA A 69 14.79 2.61 12.79
C ALA A 69 15.28 2.15 11.42
N ARG A 70 14.88 0.95 11.01
CA ARG A 70 15.21 0.39 9.70
C ARG A 70 14.01 -0.33 9.11
N VAL A 71 13.78 -0.12 7.83
CA VAL A 71 12.72 -0.82 7.10
C VAL A 71 13.39 -1.67 6.02
N GLY A 72 13.21 -2.98 6.10
CA GLY A 72 13.72 -3.93 5.12
C GLY A 72 12.58 -4.43 4.25
N LEU A 73 12.72 -4.32 2.94
CA LEU A 73 11.93 -5.07 1.97
C LEU A 73 12.66 -6.40 1.70
N ILE A 74 11.99 -7.50 2.01
CA ILE A 74 12.55 -8.85 1.99
C ILE A 74 12.03 -9.59 0.77
N SER A 75 12.98 -10.14 0.02
CA SER A 75 12.76 -10.96 -1.15
C SER A 75 12.59 -12.44 -0.77
N ASN A 76 11.97 -13.23 -1.65
CA ASN A 76 11.75 -14.66 -1.49
C ASN A 76 13.07 -15.46 -1.43
N ASP A 77 14.16 -14.92 -2.00
CA ASP A 77 15.51 -15.47 -1.90
C ASP A 77 16.21 -15.16 -0.56
N GLY A 78 15.55 -14.41 0.32
CA GLY A 78 16.07 -13.99 1.62
C GLY A 78 16.91 -12.72 1.60
N SER A 79 17.14 -12.11 0.43
CA SER A 79 17.80 -10.81 0.34
C SER A 79 16.93 -9.70 0.96
N THR A 80 17.58 -8.69 1.54
CA THR A 80 16.89 -7.55 2.17
C THR A 80 17.38 -6.24 1.54
N ALA A 81 16.45 -5.50 0.95
CA ALA A 81 16.66 -4.13 0.51
C ALA A 81 16.24 -3.17 1.64
N TRP A 82 17.20 -2.46 2.22
CA TRP A 82 16.93 -1.48 3.27
C TRP A 82 16.45 -0.16 2.66
N LEU A 83 15.33 0.35 3.16
CA LEU A 83 14.75 1.61 2.74
C LEU A 83 15.26 2.74 3.63
N GLU A 84 15.81 3.76 2.98
CA GLU A 84 16.19 5.01 3.63
C GLU A 84 14.94 5.84 3.95
N GLU A 85 15.03 6.69 4.97
CA GLU A 85 13.95 7.61 5.31
C GLU A 85 13.56 8.51 4.12
N GLY A 86 12.26 8.65 3.89
CA GLY A 86 11.73 9.45 2.78
C GLY A 86 11.77 8.74 1.42
N THR A 87 12.31 7.53 1.35
CA THR A 87 12.40 6.75 0.10
C THR A 87 11.25 5.76 -0.05
N ALA A 88 10.97 5.41 -1.31
CA ALA A 88 9.99 4.42 -1.68
C ALA A 88 10.70 3.14 -2.13
N GLY A 89 10.29 2.00 -1.58
CA GLY A 89 10.54 0.67 -2.13
C GLY A 89 9.33 0.20 -2.92
N HIS A 90 9.53 -0.70 -3.87
CA HIS A 90 8.44 -1.27 -4.66
C HIS A 90 8.29 -2.74 -4.34
N PHE A 91 7.07 -3.14 -3.98
CA PHE A 91 6.75 -4.55 -3.88
C PHE A 91 6.81 -5.20 -5.26
N THR A 92 7.34 -6.41 -5.32
CA THR A 92 7.37 -7.25 -6.53
C THR A 92 6.80 -8.63 -6.19
N ASN A 93 6.58 -9.47 -7.21
CA ASN A 93 6.22 -10.88 -6.97
C ASN A 93 7.27 -11.64 -6.14
N GLU A 94 8.52 -11.15 -6.19
CA GLU A 94 9.65 -11.74 -5.51
C GLU A 94 9.98 -11.04 -4.19
N ALA A 95 9.45 -9.84 -3.93
CA ALA A 95 9.71 -9.05 -2.73
C ALA A 95 8.42 -8.46 -2.19
N ARG A 96 7.79 -9.21 -1.28
CA ARG A 96 6.45 -8.91 -0.75
C ARG A 96 6.38 -8.83 0.78
N ARG A 97 7.50 -9.01 1.46
CA ARG A 97 7.58 -8.95 2.91
C ARG A 97 8.32 -7.70 3.34
N VAL A 98 7.80 -6.99 4.34
CA VAL A 98 8.45 -5.86 4.98
C VAL A 98 8.70 -6.18 6.44
N GLU A 99 9.88 -5.80 6.92
CA GLU A 99 10.18 -5.81 8.34
C GLU A 99 10.59 -4.41 8.78
N PHE A 100 10.01 -3.99 9.89
CA PHE A 100 10.30 -2.72 10.54
C PHE A 100 11.01 -3.01 11.86
N TYR A 101 12.18 -2.40 12.02
CA TYR A 101 13.02 -2.55 13.20
C TYR A 101 13.19 -1.23 13.94
N LEU A 102 13.33 -1.31 15.27
CA LEU A 102 13.89 -0.27 16.13
C LEU A 102 15.11 -0.84 16.86
N GLY A 103 16.31 -0.42 16.46
CA GLY A 103 17.54 -1.09 16.88
C GLY A 103 17.52 -2.55 16.42
N ASP A 104 17.66 -3.49 17.35
CA ASP A 104 17.59 -4.93 17.09
C ASP A 104 16.18 -5.52 17.28
N GLU A 105 15.20 -4.70 17.68
CA GLU A 105 13.82 -5.12 17.90
C GLU A 105 13.03 -5.09 16.59
N LYS A 106 12.49 -6.24 16.16
CA LYS A 106 11.54 -6.32 15.05
C LYS A 106 10.15 -5.96 15.55
N VAL A 107 9.70 -4.74 15.26
CA VAL A 107 8.43 -4.19 15.77
C VAL A 107 7.25 -4.57 14.90
N LEU A 108 7.43 -4.64 13.58
CA LEU A 108 6.38 -5.01 12.64
C LEU A 108 6.96 -5.95 11.58
N THR A 109 6.23 -7.03 11.31
CA THR A 109 6.37 -7.84 10.10
C THR A 109 5.11 -7.67 9.28
N LEU A 110 5.27 -7.48 7.99
CA LEU A 110 4.17 -7.30 7.06
C LEU A 110 4.40 -8.14 5.81
N GLU A 111 3.35 -8.81 5.33
CA GLU A 111 3.34 -9.52 4.06
C GLU A 111 2.21 -8.99 3.19
N VAL A 112 2.52 -8.80 1.92
CA VAL A 112 1.59 -8.27 0.93
C VAL A 112 1.23 -9.34 -0.07
N ASP A 113 -0.06 -9.58 -0.23
CA ASP A 113 -0.59 -10.32 -1.37
C ASP A 113 -1.28 -9.36 -2.33
N PHE A 114 -0.85 -9.42 -3.59
CA PHE A 114 -1.54 -8.74 -4.67
C PHE A 114 -2.69 -9.61 -5.13
N ALA A 115 -3.92 -9.10 -5.07
CA ALA A 115 -5.00 -9.74 -5.80
C ALA A 115 -4.64 -9.77 -7.29
N GLU A 116 -4.97 -10.86 -8.01
CA GLU A 116 -4.76 -10.98 -9.45
C GLU A 116 -5.46 -9.84 -10.19
N ARG A 117 -4.74 -8.74 -10.35
CA ARG A 117 -5.10 -7.68 -11.28
C ARG A 117 -4.64 -8.21 -12.62
N GLY A 118 -5.57 -8.61 -13.47
CA GLY A 118 -5.29 -8.88 -14.88
C GLY A 118 -4.31 -7.83 -15.43
N SER A 119 -3.40 -8.30 -16.28
CA SER A 119 -2.26 -7.54 -16.78
C SER A 119 -2.69 -6.14 -17.25
N VAL A 120 -1.80 -5.16 -17.19
CA VAL A 120 -2.06 -3.81 -17.75
C VAL A 120 -2.55 -3.91 -19.19
N VAL A 121 -2.07 -4.91 -19.93
CA VAL A 121 -2.47 -5.26 -21.30
C VAL A 121 -3.93 -5.71 -21.39
N GLU A 122 -4.42 -6.54 -20.47
CA GLU A 122 -5.83 -6.96 -20.43
C GLU A 122 -6.79 -5.83 -20.07
N ARG A 123 -6.35 -4.84 -19.30
CA ARG A 123 -7.16 -3.66 -18.95
C ARG A 123 -7.33 -2.68 -20.11
N GLN A 124 -6.31 -2.52 -20.96
CA GLN A 124 -6.42 -1.69 -22.17
C GLN A 124 -7.22 -2.36 -23.29
N GLN A 125 -7.42 -3.68 -23.23
CA GLN A 125 -8.19 -4.44 -24.22
C GLN A 125 -9.66 -4.67 -23.84
N ARG A 126 -10.13 -4.19 -22.67
CA ARG A 126 -11.57 -4.22 -22.35
C ARG A 126 -12.29 -3.16 -23.21
N PRO A 127 -13.21 -3.56 -24.11
CA PRO A 127 -14.03 -2.60 -24.83
C PRO A 127 -15.14 -2.15 -23.88
N GLY A 128 -15.01 -0.96 -23.31
CA GLY A 128 -16.06 -0.39 -22.46
C GLY A 128 -15.55 0.72 -21.55
N GLY A 129 -15.34 1.92 -22.10
CA GLY A 129 -15.07 3.10 -21.28
C GLY A 129 -14.68 4.32 -22.09
N GLY A 130 -15.68 5.05 -22.62
CA GLY A 130 -15.46 6.45 -23.01
C GLY A 130 -16.26 6.98 -24.21
N ALA A 131 -17.59 7.03 -24.11
CA ALA A 131 -18.38 8.11 -24.71
C ALA A 131 -19.66 8.26 -23.88
N GLY A 132 -19.68 9.25 -22.99
CA GLY A 132 -20.89 9.62 -22.25
C GLY A 132 -21.99 10.12 -23.20
N PRO A 133 -23.27 10.08 -22.79
CA PRO A 133 -24.33 10.66 -23.58
C PRO A 133 -24.23 12.17 -23.50
N GLN A 134 -23.73 12.81 -24.56
CA GLN A 134 -23.86 14.25 -24.74
C GLN A 134 -25.24 14.53 -25.32
N ALA A 135 -26.05 15.27 -24.58
CA ALA A 135 -27.39 15.67 -24.96
C ALA A 135 -27.38 16.75 -26.06
N ALA A 136 -28.43 16.66 -26.90
CA ALA A 136 -29.04 17.69 -27.74
C ALA A 136 -28.34 18.10 -29.05
N ASP A 137 -28.99 17.81 -30.17
CA ASP A 137 -29.51 18.88 -31.03
C ASP A 137 -30.80 18.45 -31.76
N VAL A 138 -31.60 19.45 -32.09
CA VAL A 138 -33.03 19.45 -32.37
C VAL A 138 -33.31 19.46 -33.88
N ALA A 139 -34.57 19.14 -34.26
CA ALA A 139 -35.26 19.47 -35.52
C ALA A 139 -34.78 18.70 -36.78
N ALA A 140 -35.58 17.87 -37.46
CA ALA A 140 -36.85 18.08 -38.21
C ALA A 140 -36.58 17.35 -39.58
N GLN A 141 -37.46 16.63 -40.27
CA GLN A 141 -38.83 16.86 -40.72
C GLN A 141 -39.39 15.47 -41.12
N SER A 142 -40.56 15.06 -40.62
CA SER A 142 -41.85 15.06 -41.33
C SER A 142 -41.90 14.25 -42.64
N GLU A 143 -42.74 13.20 -42.59
CA GLU A 143 -43.78 12.86 -43.59
C GLU A 143 -43.30 12.41 -44.99
N ALA A 144 -43.88 11.43 -45.68
CA ALA A 144 -44.96 10.48 -45.47
C ALA A 144 -44.74 9.35 -46.51
#